data_AF-B0E8Q4-F1
#
_entry.id   AF-B0E8Q4-F1
#
_cell.length_a   1.000
_cell.length_b   1.000
_cell.length_c   1.000
_cell.angle_alpha   90.00
_cell.angle_beta   90.00
_cell.angle_gamma   90.00
#
_symmetry.space_group_name_H-M   'P 1'
#
loop_
_entity.id
_entity.type
_entity.pdbx_description
1 polymer ?
#
loop_
_entity_poly.entity_id
_entity_poly.type
_entity_poly.pdbx_seq_one_letter_code
_entity_poly.pdbx_strand_id
1 'polypeptide(L)'
;MLIFTGSIGVGKTSTIDAFMKYFETESVGRIKEYIDYSPIEGKKLLNGVTNGTIRNYTLQKFIIQCYKEQLENNKNKKLLIFERHPREALKLLCEIDKTKKNN
;
A
#
# COMPACT_ATOMS: atom_id res chain seq x y z
N MET A 1 -16.66 0.17 -0.35
CA MET A 1 -15.20 0.37 -0.47
C MET A 1 -14.96 1.42 -1.53
N LEU A 2 -14.09 2.39 -1.26
CA LEU A 2 -13.59 3.38 -2.22
C LEU A 2 -12.09 3.17 -2.40
N ILE A 3 -11.60 3.29 -3.63
CA ILE A 3 -10.19 3.07 -3.95
C ILE A 3 -9.70 4.25 -4.76
N PHE A 4 -8.67 4.91 -4.25
CA PHE A 4 -7.98 5.97 -4.97
C PHE A 4 -6.86 5.34 -5.78
N THR A 5 -6.91 5.49 -7.10
CA THR A 5 -5.95 4.90 -8.04
C THR A 5 -5.28 6.00 -8.86
N GLY A 6 -4.16 5.68 -9.50
CA GLY A 6 -3.42 6.61 -10.36
C GLY A 6 -1.95 6.78 -9.96
N SER A 7 -1.23 7.59 -10.73
CA SER A 7 0.21 7.78 -10.61
C SER A 7 0.69 8.33 -9.26
N ILE A 8 1.97 8.14 -8.96
CA ILE A 8 2.61 8.71 -7.76
C ILE A 8 2.64 10.26 -7.91
N GLY A 9 2.48 10.99 -6.80
CA GLY A 9 2.63 12.46 -6.78
C GLY A 9 1.41 13.27 -7.24
N VAL A 10 0.30 12.63 -7.62
CA VAL A 10 -0.91 13.34 -8.13
C VAL A 10 -1.85 13.87 -7.03
N GLY A 11 -1.42 13.90 -5.76
CA GLY A 11 -2.24 14.44 -4.66
C GLY A 11 -3.35 13.52 -4.12
N LYS A 12 -3.29 12.20 -4.37
CA LYS A 12 -4.29 11.24 -3.87
C LYS A 12 -4.40 11.25 -2.35
N THR A 13 -3.27 11.18 -1.64
CA THR A 13 -3.23 11.19 -0.17
C THR A 13 -3.86 12.47 0.38
N SER A 14 -3.49 13.63 -0.17
CA SER A 14 -4.07 14.92 0.22
C SER A 14 -5.58 14.98 -0.01
N THR A 15 -6.07 14.39 -1.11
CA THR A 15 -7.50 14.30 -1.41
C THR A 15 -8.22 13.41 -0.40
N ILE A 16 -7.63 12.25 -0.05
CA ILE A 16 -8.17 11.37 0.98
C ILE A 16 -8.21 12.07 2.34
N ASP A 17 -7.14 12.79 2.72
CA ASP A 17 -7.07 13.53 3.97
C ASP A 17 -8.18 14.59 4.06
N ALA A 18 -8.46 15.30 2.96
CA ALA A 18 -9.57 16.25 2.89
C ALA A 18 -10.93 15.53 2.98
N PHE A 19 -11.08 14.42 2.25
CA PHE A 19 -12.31 13.64 2.20
C PHE A 19 -12.68 13.02 3.55
N MET A 20 -11.69 12.51 4.30
CA MET A 20 -11.90 11.91 5.63
C MET A 20 -12.48 12.90 6.66
N LYS A 21 -12.29 14.21 6.47
CA LYS A 21 -12.86 15.24 7.38
C LYS A 21 -14.39 15.30 7.37
N TYR A 22 -15.03 14.75 6.33
CA TYR A 22 -16.48 14.73 6.18
C TYR A 22 -17.14 13.49 6.77
N PHE A 23 -16.36 12.54 7.30
CA PHE A 23 -16.88 11.29 7.84
C PHE A 23 -16.69 11.20 9.36
N GLU A 24 -17.62 10.53 10.01
CA GLU A 24 -17.44 10.08 11.39
C GLU A 24 -16.34 9.01 11.43
N THR A 25 -15.29 9.24 12.23
CA THR A 25 -14.10 8.37 12.36
C THR A 25 -14.46 6.91 12.69
N GLU A 26 -15.55 6.70 13.41
CA GLU A 26 -15.99 5.35 13.77
C GLU A 26 -16.61 4.57 12.61
N SER A 27 -17.12 5.27 11.59
CA SER A 27 -17.78 4.67 10.44
C SER A 27 -16.84 4.36 9.27
N VAL A 28 -15.65 4.96 9.22
CA VAL A 28 -14.72 4.86 8.09
C VAL A 28 -13.35 4.35 8.50
N GLY A 29 -12.87 3.34 7.79
CA GLY A 29 -11.52 2.82 7.89
C GLY A 29 -10.66 3.29 6.71
N ARG A 30 -9.39 3.56 6.98
CA ARG A 30 -8.39 3.88 5.96
C ARG A 30 -7.39 2.75 5.84
N ILE A 31 -7.20 2.26 4.62
CA ILE A 31 -6.23 1.25 4.26
C ILE A 31 -5.10 1.95 3.52
N LYS A 32 -3.97 2.11 4.20
CA LYS A 32 -2.79 2.81 3.73
C LYS A 32 -1.93 1.94 2.82
N GLU A 33 -1.11 2.58 2.00
CA GLU A 33 -0.03 1.88 1.29
C GLU A 33 0.96 1.28 2.30
N TYR A 34 1.58 0.14 1.98
CA TYR A 34 2.45 -0.59 2.91
C TYR A 34 3.61 0.26 3.45
N ILE A 35 4.11 1.19 2.63
CA ILE A 35 5.23 2.08 2.97
C ILE A 35 4.83 3.16 3.98
N ASP A 36 3.54 3.47 4.07
CA ASP A 36 2.99 4.42 5.03
C ASP A 36 2.40 3.72 6.26
N TYR A 37 1.93 2.48 6.11
CA TYR A 37 1.46 1.64 7.20
C TYR A 37 2.61 1.12 8.07
N SER A 38 3.68 0.63 7.45
CA SER A 38 4.87 0.10 8.14
C SER A 38 6.14 0.68 7.51
N PRO A 39 6.46 1.97 7.79
CA PRO A 39 7.47 2.72 7.05
C PRO A 39 8.89 2.20 7.25
N ILE A 40 9.24 1.72 8.45
CA ILE A 40 10.58 1.24 8.75
C ILE A 40 10.84 -0.07 7.98
N GLU A 41 9.99 -1.08 8.18
CA GLU A 41 10.17 -2.38 7.55
C GLU A 41 9.89 -2.31 6.04
N GLY A 42 8.89 -1.55 5.61
CA GLY A 42 8.58 -1.35 4.19
C GLY A 42 9.75 -0.75 3.42
N LYS A 43 10.42 0.29 3.95
CA LYS A 43 11.61 0.90 3.31
C LYS A 43 12.79 -0.06 3.30
N LYS A 44 13.03 -0.76 4.41
CA LYS A 44 14.10 -1.76 4.51
C LYS A 44 13.94 -2.88 3.48
N LEU A 45 12.74 -3.44 3.36
CA LEU A 45 12.45 -4.50 2.38
C LEU A 45 12.54 -3.99 0.94
N LEU A 46 12.01 -2.80 0.65
CA LEU A 46 12.12 -2.18 -0.66
C LEU A 46 13.58 -1.96 -1.06
N ASN A 47 14.39 -1.37 -0.18
CA ASN A 47 15.81 -1.15 -0.42
C ASN A 47 16.56 -2.46 -0.62
N GLY A 48 16.25 -3.49 0.18
CA GLY A 48 16.85 -4.82 0.00
C GLY A 48 16.49 -5.47 -1.33
N VAL A 49 15.25 -5.31 -1.79
CA VAL A 49 14.84 -5.79 -3.12
C VAL A 49 15.57 -5.03 -4.22
N THR A 50 15.64 -3.70 -4.14
CA THR A 50 16.38 -2.85 -5.10
C THR A 50 17.86 -3.23 -5.16
N ASN A 51 18.50 -3.46 -4.01
CA ASN A 51 19.91 -3.81 -3.93
C ASN A 51 20.19 -5.30 -4.20
N GLY A 52 19.15 -6.13 -4.34
CA GLY A 52 19.29 -7.57 -4.63
C GLY A 52 19.66 -8.42 -3.41
N THR A 53 19.64 -7.84 -2.21
CA THR A 53 19.90 -8.56 -0.95
C THR A 53 18.65 -9.27 -0.40
N ILE A 54 17.46 -8.88 -0.87
CA ILE A 54 16.18 -9.47 -0.49
C ILE A 54 15.43 -9.90 -1.75
N ARG A 55 14.80 -11.09 -1.69
CA ARG A 55 13.96 -11.58 -2.79
C ARG A 55 12.69 -10.75 -2.90
N ASN A 56 12.28 -10.40 -4.12
CA ASN A 56 11.04 -9.64 -4.36
C ASN A 56 9.80 -10.31 -3.72
N TYR A 57 9.75 -11.65 -3.76
CA TYR A 57 8.71 -12.43 -3.10
C TYR A 57 8.54 -12.12 -1.59
N THR A 58 9.64 -11.80 -0.89
CA THR A 58 9.59 -11.41 0.53
C THR A 58 8.85 -10.09 0.72
N LEU A 59 9.15 -9.10 -0.12
CA LEU A 59 8.44 -7.81 -0.11
C LEU A 59 6.96 -7.99 -0.50
N GLN A 60 6.66 -8.81 -1.51
CA GLN A 60 5.28 -9.09 -1.91
C GLN A 60 4.46 -9.72 -0.77
N LYS A 61 5.04 -10.70 -0.05
CA LYS A 61 4.42 -11.28 1.15
C LYS A 61 4.14 -10.25 2.22
N PHE A 62 5.11 -9.38 2.50
CA PHE A 62 4.98 -8.31 3.48
C PHE A 62 3.82 -7.36 3.12
N ILE A 63 3.72 -6.95 1.86
CA ILE A 63 2.64 -6.07 1.40
C ILE A 63 1.27 -6.71 1.60
N ILE A 64 1.13 -7.98 1.21
CA ILE A 64 -0.12 -8.72 1.41
C ILE A 64 -0.47 -8.79 2.90
N GLN A 65 0.53 -9.02 3.76
CA GLN A 65 0.34 -9.04 5.21
C GLN A 65 -0.14 -7.69 5.75
N CYS A 66 0.47 -6.57 5.33
CA CYS A 66 0.02 -5.23 5.71
C CYS A 66 -1.44 -4.97 5.33
N TYR A 67 -1.88 -5.41 4.14
CA TYR A 67 -3.28 -5.28 3.74
C TYR A 67 -4.21 -6.16 4.59
N LYS A 68 -3.82 -7.41 4.88
CA LYS A 68 -4.62 -8.32 5.71
C LYS A 68 -4.82 -7.78 7.13
N GLU A 69 -3.75 -7.30 7.76
CA GLU A 69 -3.82 -6.71 9.10
C GLU A 69 -4.71 -5.47 9.15
N GLN A 70 -4.56 -4.57 8.18
CA GLN A 70 -5.40 -3.37 8.10
C GLN A 70 -6.87 -3.72 7.85
N LEU A 71 -7.16 -4.74 7.04
CA LEU A 71 -8.52 -5.23 6.82
C LEU A 71 -9.15 -5.78 8.10
N GLU A 72 -8.42 -6.60 8.86
CA GLU A 72 -8.90 -7.14 10.13
C GLU A 72 -9.14 -6.02 11.16
N ASN A 73 -8.21 -5.08 11.28
CA ASN A 73 -8.32 -3.92 12.17
C ASN A 73 -9.50 -3.00 11.83
N ASN A 74 -9.97 -3.03 10.58
CA ASN A 74 -11.08 -2.19 10.10
C ASN A 74 -12.35 -3.00 9.79
N LYS A 75 -12.46 -4.26 10.25
CA LYS A 75 -13.58 -5.15 9.88
C LYS A 75 -14.98 -4.62 10.21
N ASN A 76 -15.10 -3.77 11.23
CA ASN A 76 -16.37 -3.21 11.70
C ASN A 76 -16.71 -1.85 11.04
N LYS A 77 -15.85 -1.33 10.16
CA LYS A 77 -16.07 -0.03 9.51
C LYS A 77 -17.07 -0.18 8.37
N LYS A 78 -17.98 0.78 8.24
CA LYS A 78 -19.03 0.80 7.20
C LYS A 78 -18.45 1.11 5.81
N LEU A 79 -17.39 1.91 5.78
CA LEU A 79 -16.68 2.27 4.56
C LEU A 79 -15.17 2.08 4.74
N LEU A 80 -14.53 1.43 3.77
CA LEU A 80 -13.08 1.36 3.67
C LEU A 80 -12.59 2.21 2.52
N ILE A 81 -11.61 3.06 2.77
CA ILE A 81 -10.91 3.88 1.78
C ILE A 81 -9.50 3.35 1.60
N PHE A 82 -9.17 2.94 0.38
CA PHE A 82 -7.85 2.44 0.02
C PHE A 82 -7.05 3.54 -0.68
N GLU A 83 -5.84 3.80 -0.21
CA GLU A 83 -4.90 4.72 -0.87
C GLU A 83 -4.32 4.15 -2.18
N ARG A 84 -4.29 2.82 -2.29
CA ARG A 84 -3.87 2.06 -3.46
C ARG A 84 -4.49 0.66 -3.43
N HIS A 85 -4.95 0.17 -4.59
CA HIS A 85 -5.40 -1.22 -4.71
C HIS A 85 -4.22 -2.19 -4.52
N PRO A 86 -4.35 -3.30 -3.76
CA PRO A 86 -3.26 -4.27 -3.56
C PRO A 86 -2.62 -4.78 -4.86
N ARG A 87 -3.43 -5.04 -5.88
CA ARG A 87 -2.97 -5.38 -7.24
C ARG A 87 -2.00 -4.35 -7.84
N GLU A 88 -2.24 -3.05 -7.63
CA GLU A 88 -1.34 -2.00 -8.15
C GLU A 88 -0.01 -1.99 -7.40
N ALA A 89 -0.06 -2.17 -6.07
CA ALA A 89 1.15 -2.28 -5.25
C ALA A 89 2.02 -3.47 -5.72
N LEU A 90 1.39 -4.61 -6.04
CA LEU A 90 2.09 -5.79 -6.53
C LEU A 90 2.57 -5.64 -7.99
N LYS A 91 1.79 -4.98 -8.87
CA LYS A 91 2.16 -4.80 -10.29
C LYS A 91 3.45 -4.00 -10.45
N LEU A 92 3.60 -2.90 -9.70
CA LEU A 92 4.83 -2.10 -9.68
C LEU A 92 6.07 -2.95 -9.36
N LEU A 93 5.93 -3.95 -8.48
CA LEU A 93 7.03 -4.82 -8.06
C LEU A 93 7.33 -5.92 -9.07
N CYS A 94 6.34 -6.41 -9.81
CA CYS A 94 6.57 -7.33 -10.93
C CYS A 94 7.37 -6.66 -12.06
N GLU A 95 7.29 -5.33 -12.19
CA GLU A 95 8.09 -4.55 -13.15
C GLU A 95 9.55 -4.39 -12.68
N ILE A 96 9.81 -4.36 -11.37
CA ILE A 96 11.17 -4.37 -10.78
C ILE A 96 11.91 -5.68 -11.10
N ASP A 97 11.23 -6.84 -11.08
CA ASP A 97 11.88 -8.11 -11.43
C ASP A 97 12.30 -8.18 -12.91
N LYS A 98 11.54 -7.51 -13.81
CA LYS A 98 11.84 -7.48 -15.25
C LYS A 98 13.06 -6.63 -15.56
N THR A 99 13.24 -5.53 -14.83
CA THR A 99 14.40 -4.65 -15.02
C THR A 99 15.70 -5.29 -14.55
N LYS A 100 15.66 -6.19 -13.56
CA LYS A 100 16.85 -6.94 -13.11
C LYS A 100 17.27 -8.10 -14.02
N LYS A 101 16.39 -8.63 -14.86
CA LYS A 101 16.74 -9.69 -15.83
C LYS A 101 17.46 -9.18 -17.08
N ASN A 102 17.45 -7.87 -17.29
CA ASN A 102 17.97 -7.23 -18.50
C ASN A 102 19.31 -6.51 -18.29
N ASN A 103 19.93 -6.68 -17.10
CA ASN A 103 21.29 -6.26 -16.78
C ASN A 103 22.13 -7.50 -16.45
#